data_AF-A0A8T4MSB2-F1
#
_entry.id   AF-A0A8T4MSB2-F1
#
_cell.length_a   1.000
_cell.length_b   1.000
_cell.length_c   1.000
_cell.angle_alpha   90.00
_cell.angle_beta   90.00
_cell.angle_gamma   90.00
#
_symmetry.space_group_name_H-M   'P 1'
#
loop_
_entity.id
_entity.type
_entity.pdbx_description
1 polymer ?
#
loop_
_entity_poly.entity_id
_entity_poly.type
_entity_poly.pdbx_seq_one_letter_code
_entity_poly.pdbx_strand_id
1 'polypeptide(L)'
;MSDLDDVIQREVEEAKTTKEYTNLLRAGAKPLKELLVQKRFIVVSYLGVDVAQREFSEHAGDAGRVTGYIPTLEITVKPLEGDDSLVRTLLFHGHANVSSRDLVRATIPCYQKVPLKSEIPGVFVENLEGIYLPRKLGEREEAIQLEFFDGTDVRVVGTRRSVNYELYQK
;
A
#
# COMPACT_ATOMS: atom_id res chain seq x y z
N MET A 1 -48.48 21.76 -2.49
CA MET A 1 -47.18 21.45 -3.11
C MET A 1 -47.45 20.35 -4.11
N SER A 2 -46.99 20.51 -5.35
CA SER A 2 -47.38 19.63 -6.45
C SER A 2 -46.42 18.46 -6.53
N ASP A 3 -46.91 17.27 -6.88
CA ASP A 3 -46.12 16.04 -7.06
C ASP A 3 -44.90 16.22 -7.99
N LEU A 4 -44.90 17.27 -8.81
CA LEU A 4 -43.81 17.65 -9.72
C LEU A 4 -42.59 18.21 -8.97
N ASP A 5 -42.79 18.92 -7.85
CA ASP A 5 -41.71 19.55 -7.09
C ASP A 5 -40.86 18.49 -6.34
N ASP A 6 -41.51 17.44 -5.87
CA ASP A 6 -40.86 16.32 -5.16
C ASP A 6 -39.99 15.48 -6.11
N VAL A 7 -40.44 15.29 -7.36
CA VAL A 7 -39.67 14.60 -8.40
C VAL A 7 -38.41 15.38 -8.77
N ILE A 8 -38.53 16.71 -8.93
CA ILE A 8 -37.41 17.58 -9.26
C ILE A 8 -36.37 17.60 -8.14
N GLN A 9 -36.80 17.67 -6.87
CA GLN A 9 -35.87 17.62 -5.74
C GLN A 9 -35.08 16.30 -5.68
N ARG A 10 -35.75 15.18 -5.94
CA ARG A 10 -35.14 13.86 -5.91
C ARG A 10 -34.08 13.68 -7.02
N GLU A 11 -34.37 14.13 -8.24
CA GLU A 11 -33.39 14.10 -9.34
C GLU A 11 -32.19 15.02 -9.08
N VAL A 12 -32.41 16.19 -8.46
CA VAL A 12 -31.33 17.11 -8.10
C VAL A 12 -30.40 16.52 -7.03
N GLU A 13 -30.93 15.79 -6.04
CA GLU A 13 -30.12 15.09 -5.04
C GLU A 13 -29.36 13.89 -5.62
N GLU A 14 -29.98 13.10 -6.51
CA GLU A 14 -29.31 12.01 -7.24
C GLU A 14 -28.18 12.52 -8.16
N ALA A 15 -28.40 13.64 -8.86
CA ALA A 15 -27.36 14.28 -9.66
C ALA A 15 -26.20 14.83 -8.82
N LYS A 16 -26.49 15.42 -7.64
CA LYS A 16 -25.46 15.91 -6.70
C LYS A 16 -24.60 14.76 -6.16
N THR A 17 -25.22 13.70 -5.66
CA THR A 17 -24.52 12.51 -5.15
C THR A 17 -23.68 11.84 -6.24
N THR A 18 -24.20 11.74 -7.48
CA THR A 18 -23.46 11.21 -8.62
C THR A 18 -22.25 12.06 -8.98
N LYS A 19 -22.38 13.40 -8.94
CA LYS A 19 -21.29 14.34 -9.23
C LYS A 19 -20.21 14.34 -8.14
N GLU A 20 -20.60 14.24 -6.87
CA GLU A 20 -19.68 14.08 -5.75
C GLU A 20 -18.94 12.74 -5.82
N TYR A 21 -19.65 11.66 -6.15
CA TYR A 21 -19.06 10.35 -6.36
C TYR A 21 -18.06 10.36 -7.53
N THR A 22 -18.41 10.92 -8.69
CA THR A 22 -17.48 11.01 -9.82
C THR A 22 -16.29 11.93 -9.56
N ASN A 23 -16.46 12.99 -8.78
CA ASN A 23 -15.34 13.83 -8.34
C ASN A 23 -14.41 13.09 -7.36
N LEU A 24 -14.95 12.27 -6.45
CA LEU A 24 -14.17 11.36 -5.60
C LEU A 24 -13.41 10.31 -6.43
N LEU A 25 -14.06 9.75 -7.46
CA LEU A 25 -13.43 8.80 -8.39
C LEU A 25 -12.27 9.44 -9.16
N ARG A 26 -12.45 10.67 -9.66
CA ARG A 26 -11.41 11.42 -10.40
C ARG A 26 -10.28 11.91 -9.51
N ALA A 27 -10.58 12.32 -8.28
CA ALA A 27 -9.56 12.71 -7.30
C ALA A 27 -8.79 11.51 -6.71
N GLY A 28 -9.40 10.31 -6.74
CA GLY A 28 -8.89 9.06 -6.20
C GLY A 28 -8.17 8.12 -7.18
N ALA A 29 -7.99 8.54 -8.44
CA ALA A 29 -7.25 7.77 -9.45
C ALA A 29 -5.82 8.30 -9.61
N LYS A 30 -5.11 8.51 -8.49
CA LYS A 30 -3.68 8.90 -8.55
C LYS A 30 -2.82 7.68 -8.93
N PRO A 31 -1.75 7.86 -9.71
CA PRO A 31 -0.76 6.82 -9.94
C PRO A 31 -0.22 6.26 -8.61
N LEU A 32 0.05 4.95 -8.53
CA LEU A 32 0.46 4.30 -7.28
C LEU A 32 1.73 4.91 -6.69
N LYS A 33 2.66 5.33 -7.55
CA LYS A 33 3.89 6.03 -7.15
C LYS A 33 3.65 7.32 -6.36
N GLU A 34 2.53 8.02 -6.62
CA GLU A 34 2.17 9.25 -5.90
C GLU A 34 1.53 8.98 -4.54
N LEU A 35 1.20 7.71 -4.25
CA LEU A 35 0.60 7.25 -2.99
C LEU A 35 1.65 6.60 -2.07
N LEU A 36 2.93 6.70 -2.43
CA LEU A 36 4.05 6.24 -1.63
C LEU A 36 4.49 7.35 -0.67
N VAL A 37 4.75 6.96 0.57
CA VAL A 37 5.35 7.85 1.57
C VAL A 37 6.72 7.33 1.98
N GLN A 38 7.65 8.24 2.20
CA GLN A 38 8.94 7.92 2.78
C GLN A 38 8.95 8.33 4.25
N LYS A 39 9.28 7.40 5.13
CA LYS A 39 9.38 7.65 6.57
C LYS A 39 10.64 7.05 7.16
N ARG A 40 11.18 7.78 8.13
CA ARG A 40 12.42 7.44 8.82
C ARG A 40 12.12 6.77 10.15
N PHE A 41 12.84 5.70 10.42
CA PHE A 41 12.68 4.92 11.63
C PHE A 41 14.02 4.44 12.18
N ILE A 42 14.02 4.12 13.48
CA ILE A 42 15.05 3.32 14.14
C ILE A 42 14.52 1.90 14.28
N VAL A 43 15.32 0.91 13.88
CA VAL A 43 15.01 -0.50 14.10
C VAL A 43 15.15 -0.84 15.58
N VAL A 44 14.11 -1.42 16.16
CA VAL A 44 14.11 -1.95 17.54
C VAL A 44 14.50 -3.41 17.52
N SER A 45 13.74 -4.21 16.77
CA SER A 45 13.96 -5.65 16.61
C SER A 45 13.48 -6.10 15.23
N TYR A 46 13.88 -7.31 14.83
CA TYR A 46 13.48 -7.90 13.58
C TYR A 46 13.31 -9.41 13.74
N LEU A 47 12.42 -9.98 12.94
CA LEU A 47 12.15 -11.41 12.88
C LEU A 47 12.06 -11.82 11.41
N GLY A 48 12.93 -12.76 11.00
CA GLY A 48 12.77 -13.44 9.72
C GLY A 48 11.64 -14.45 9.83
N VAL A 49 10.61 -14.30 9.01
CA VAL A 49 9.50 -15.25 8.92
C VAL A 49 9.56 -15.88 7.53
N ASP A 50 9.77 -17.19 7.51
CA ASP A 50 9.59 -17.97 6.29
C ASP A 50 8.09 -18.16 6.05
N VAL A 51 7.48 -17.25 5.29
CA VAL A 51 6.06 -17.35 4.92
C VAL A 51 5.95 -18.22 3.66
N ALA A 52 5.21 -19.32 3.76
CA ALA A 52 4.89 -20.17 2.62
C ALA A 52 3.94 -19.46 1.63
N GLN A 53 4.38 -19.43 0.36
CA GLN A 53 3.69 -19.15 -0.90
C GLN A 53 2.44 -18.22 -0.91
N ARG A 54 2.60 -17.06 -1.57
CA ARG A 54 1.56 -16.55 -2.48
C ARG A 54 1.90 -17.03 -3.89
N GLU A 55 0.99 -17.79 -4.51
CA GLU A 55 1.08 -18.13 -5.92
C GLU A 55 0.96 -16.84 -6.75
N PHE A 56 2.02 -16.45 -7.45
CA PHE A 56 1.95 -15.47 -8.53
C PHE A 56 1.95 -16.24 -9.84
N SER A 57 0.84 -16.20 -10.58
CA SER A 57 0.82 -16.65 -11.97
C SER A 57 1.17 -15.47 -12.87
N GLU A 58 2.46 -15.30 -13.19
CA GLU A 58 2.81 -14.62 -14.44
C GLU A 58 2.63 -15.63 -15.58
N HIS A 59 1.61 -15.44 -16.41
CA HIS A 59 1.58 -16.08 -17.73
C HIS A 59 2.52 -15.33 -18.66
N ALA A 60 3.80 -15.69 -18.62
CA ALA A 60 4.73 -15.49 -19.72
C ALA A 60 5.09 -16.86 -20.26
N GLY A 61 4.97 -17.03 -21.58
CA GLY A 61 5.01 -18.32 -22.27
C GLY A 61 6.21 -19.20 -21.88
N ASP A 62 5.89 -20.47 -21.64
CA ASP A 62 6.76 -21.62 -21.85
C ASP A 62 8.11 -21.63 -21.09
N ALA A 63 8.06 -21.77 -19.76
CA ALA A 63 8.99 -22.59 -18.96
C ALA A 63 8.68 -22.50 -17.44
N GLY A 64 8.12 -23.57 -16.86
CA GLY A 64 8.24 -23.91 -15.43
C GLY A 64 7.52 -23.02 -14.41
N ARG A 65 6.53 -23.60 -13.70
CA ARG A 65 6.05 -23.04 -12.43
C ARG A 65 7.22 -23.01 -11.42
N VAL A 66 7.75 -21.83 -11.12
CA VAL A 66 8.68 -21.66 -9.98
C VAL A 66 7.85 -21.47 -8.72
N THR A 67 7.66 -22.54 -7.97
CA THR A 67 7.13 -22.53 -6.61
C THR A 67 8.23 -22.09 -5.63
N GLY A 68 8.35 -20.79 -5.39
CA GLY A 68 9.34 -20.22 -4.46
C GLY A 68 8.74 -19.82 -3.11
N TYR A 69 9.56 -19.85 -2.06
CA TYR A 69 9.26 -19.20 -0.78
C TYR A 69 9.73 -17.75 -0.86
N ILE A 70 8.86 -16.80 -0.50
CA ILE A 70 9.24 -15.39 -0.40
C ILE A 70 9.48 -15.10 1.08
N PRO A 71 10.74 -14.90 1.50
CA PRO A 71 11.02 -14.56 2.89
C PRO A 71 10.37 -13.23 3.23
N THR A 72 9.70 -13.19 4.37
CA THR A 72 9.10 -11.96 4.89
C THR A 72 9.86 -11.56 6.14
N LEU A 73 10.48 -10.39 6.10
CA LEU A 73 11.13 -9.80 7.23
C LEU A 73 10.15 -8.88 7.96
N GLU A 74 9.83 -9.21 9.21
CA GLU A 74 9.07 -8.33 10.09
C GLU A 74 10.04 -7.48 10.90
N ILE A 75 9.98 -6.16 10.72
CA ILE A 75 10.87 -5.20 11.38
C ILE A 75 10.04 -4.35 12.33
N THR A 76 10.30 -4.48 13.62
CA THR A 76 9.72 -3.60 14.64
C THR A 76 10.54 -2.33 14.70
N VAL A 77 9.89 -1.18 14.51
CA VAL A 77 10.54 0.11 14.35
C VAL A 77 9.90 1.19 15.21
N LYS A 78 10.69 2.21 15.55
CA LYS A 78 10.20 3.46 16.14
C LYS A 78 10.37 4.61 15.15
N PRO A 79 9.34 5.46 14.94
CA PRO A 79 9.47 6.62 14.09
C PRO A 79 10.51 7.59 14.67
N LEU A 80 11.32 8.21 13.79
CA LEU A 80 12.25 9.28 14.17
C LEU A 80 11.57 10.65 14.29
N GLU A 81 10.42 10.81 13.65
CA GLU A 81 9.62 12.02 13.65
C GLU A 81 8.20 11.68 14.09
N GLY A 82 7.71 12.31 15.17
CA GLY A 82 6.36 12.11 15.70
C GLY A 82 6.33 11.56 17.11
N ASP A 83 5.29 10.80 17.45
CA ASP A 83 5.11 10.25 18.79
C ASP A 83 6.03 9.04 19.03
N ASP A 84 7.08 9.24 19.84
CA ASP A 84 8.11 8.25 20.23
C ASP A 84 7.57 6.99 20.93
N SER A 85 6.30 7.02 21.34
CA SER A 85 5.62 5.88 21.96
C SER A 85 5.10 4.86 20.94
N LEU A 86 4.99 5.24 19.66
CA LEU A 86 4.24 4.46 18.67
C LEU A 86 5.17 3.50 17.91
N VAL A 87 5.41 2.33 18.50
CA VAL A 87 6.09 1.21 17.85
C VAL A 87 5.23 0.72 16.67
N ARG A 88 5.86 0.55 15.51
CA ARG A 88 5.21 0.03 14.29
C ARG A 88 5.94 -1.22 13.79
N THR A 89 5.24 -2.03 13.01
CA THR A 89 5.82 -3.19 12.32
C THR A 89 5.85 -2.93 10.82
N LEU A 90 7.04 -2.99 10.21
CA LEU A 90 7.22 -2.99 8.77
C LEU A 90 7.32 -4.43 8.26
N LEU A 91 6.55 -4.77 7.23
CA LEU A 91 6.61 -6.04 6.52
C LEU A 91 7.39 -5.85 5.24
N PHE A 92 8.53 -6.52 5.12
CA PHE A 92 9.36 -6.45 3.94
C PHE A 92 9.46 -7.83 3.28
N HIS A 93 8.89 -7.96 2.08
CA HIS A 93 8.93 -9.20 1.31
C HIS A 93 10.19 -9.25 0.46
N GLY A 94 11.23 -9.89 0.96
CA GLY A 94 12.53 -9.98 0.33
C GLY A 94 13.66 -10.12 1.34
N HIS A 95 14.90 -10.09 0.84
CA HIS A 95 16.08 -10.18 1.69
C HIS A 95 16.65 -8.80 2.03
N ALA A 96 16.83 -8.54 3.31
CA ALA A 96 17.55 -7.37 3.81
C ALA A 96 18.39 -7.77 5.03
N ASN A 97 19.62 -7.27 5.08
CA ASN A 97 20.45 -7.39 6.28
C ASN A 97 20.08 -6.23 7.19
N VAL A 98 19.47 -6.53 8.33
CA VAL A 98 18.99 -5.54 9.29
C VAL A 98 19.55 -5.88 10.65
N SER A 99 19.96 -4.86 11.41
CA SER A 99 20.41 -4.95 12.78
C SER A 99 19.57 -4.03 13.67
N SER A 100 19.50 -4.35 14.96
CA SER A 100 18.91 -3.44 15.94
C SER A 100 19.69 -2.13 15.98
N ARG A 101 18.96 -1.02 16.12
CA ARG A 101 19.43 0.37 16.05
C ARG A 101 19.81 0.89 14.66
N ASP A 102 19.61 0.10 13.61
CA ASP A 102 19.76 0.61 12.24
C ASP A 102 18.81 1.79 12.01
N LEU A 103 19.34 2.83 11.38
CA LEU A 103 18.56 3.94 10.85
C LEU A 103 18.09 3.56 9.45
N VAL A 104 16.77 3.53 9.26
CA VAL A 104 16.16 3.13 8.00
C VAL A 104 15.17 4.17 7.49
N ARG A 105 15.19 4.42 6.18
CA ARG A 105 14.11 5.11 5.48
C ARG A 105 13.32 4.07 4.70
N ALA A 106 12.06 3.90 5.06
CA ALA A 106 11.15 2.99 4.40
C ALA A 106 10.25 3.76 3.43
N THR A 107 10.13 3.23 2.22
CA THR A 107 9.08 3.62 1.26
C THR A 107 7.89 2.70 1.47
N ILE A 108 6.74 3.28 1.82
CA ILE A 108 5.53 2.56 2.24
C ILE A 108 4.35 2.99 1.33
N PRO A 109 3.56 2.05 0.79
CA PRO A 109 2.33 2.37 0.09
C PRO A 109 1.24 2.76 1.09
N CYS A 110 0.86 4.04 1.06
CA CYS A 110 -0.15 4.62 1.96
C CYS A 110 -1.44 4.90 1.20
N TYR A 111 -2.11 3.85 0.77
CA TYR A 111 -3.44 3.96 0.17
C TYR A 111 -4.45 2.95 0.71
N GLN A 112 -5.71 3.24 0.46
CA GLN A 112 -6.86 2.36 0.62
C GLN A 112 -7.46 2.09 -0.76
N LYS A 113 -7.59 0.81 -1.13
CA LYS A 113 -8.32 0.40 -2.33
C LYS A 113 -9.82 0.41 -2.01
N VAL A 114 -10.58 1.29 -2.65
CA VAL A 114 -12.04 1.31 -2.56
C VAL A 114 -12.58 0.55 -3.77
N PRO A 115 -13.28 -0.59 -3.57
CA PRO A 115 -13.84 -1.33 -4.68
C PRO A 115 -14.93 -0.49 -5.36
N LEU A 116 -14.89 -0.41 -6.69
CA LEU A 116 -16.04 0.07 -7.44
C LEU A 116 -17.10 -1.03 -7.36
N LYS A 117 -18.24 -0.75 -6.72
CA LYS A 117 -19.35 -1.70 -6.77
C LYS A 117 -19.84 -1.76 -8.22
N SER A 118 -19.62 -2.90 -8.88
CA SER A 118 -20.47 -3.30 -9.99
C SER A 118 -21.74 -3.88 -9.38
N GLU A 119 -22.84 -3.13 -9.40
CA GLU A 119 -24.16 -3.66 -9.05
C GLU A 119 -24.74 -4.47 -10.22
N ILE A 120 -24.01 -5.50 -10.66
CA ILE A 120 -24.55 -6.54 -11.53
C ILE A 120 -24.75 -7.79 -10.67
N PRO A 121 -25.99 -8.11 -10.25
CA PRO A 121 -26.28 -9.31 -9.49
C PRO A 121 -25.83 -10.56 -10.27
N GLY A 122 -25.02 -11.42 -9.64
CA GLY A 122 -24.68 -12.75 -10.17
C GLY A 122 -23.34 -12.87 -10.91
N VAL A 123 -22.55 -11.80 -11.04
CA VAL A 123 -21.20 -11.87 -11.63
C VAL A 123 -20.15 -11.56 -10.57
N PHE A 124 -19.50 -12.59 -10.04
CA PHE A 124 -18.26 -12.44 -9.28
C PHE A 124 -17.14 -12.08 -10.25
N VAL A 125 -16.90 -10.79 -10.45
CA VAL A 125 -15.68 -10.33 -11.13
C VAL A 125 -14.58 -10.31 -10.07
N GLU A 126 -13.70 -11.31 -10.05
CA GLU A 126 -12.54 -11.39 -9.13
C GLU A 126 -11.59 -10.18 -9.28
N ASN A 127 -11.77 -9.35 -10.29
CA ASN A 127 -11.01 -8.15 -10.60
C ASN A 127 -11.89 -6.90 -10.69
N LEU A 128 -12.68 -6.58 -9.65
CA LEU A 128 -13.23 -5.22 -9.58
C LEU A 128 -12.07 -4.22 -9.50
N GLU A 129 -11.88 -3.47 -10.58
CA GLU A 129 -11.06 -2.27 -10.60
C GLU A 129 -11.51 -1.39 -9.44
N GLY A 130 -10.58 -1.03 -8.57
CA GLY A 130 -10.83 -0.19 -7.40
C GLY A 130 -10.02 1.08 -7.53
N ILE A 131 -10.51 2.17 -6.97
CA ILE A 131 -9.76 3.42 -6.87
C ILE A 131 -8.85 3.40 -5.65
N TYR A 132 -7.73 4.13 -5.71
CA TYR A 132 -6.73 4.16 -4.65
C TYR A 132 -6.69 5.53 -3.97
N LEU A 133 -7.17 5.59 -2.74
CA LEU A 133 -7.22 6.83 -1.97
C LEU A 133 -6.05 6.89 -0.97
N PRO A 134 -5.38 8.04 -0.77
CA PRO A 134 -4.38 8.19 0.29
C PRO A 134 -4.94 7.85 1.66
N ARG A 135 -4.14 7.21 2.53
CA ARG A 135 -4.50 6.94 3.93
C ARG A 135 -3.38 7.29 4.90
N LYS A 136 -3.70 7.31 6.19
CA LYS A 136 -2.71 7.42 7.28
C LYS A 136 -1.99 6.09 7.50
N LEU A 137 -0.79 6.17 8.07
CA LEU A 137 -0.01 5.02 8.51
C LEU A 137 -0.70 4.33 9.70
N GLY A 138 -0.93 3.03 9.61
CA GLY A 138 -1.37 2.13 10.65
C GLY A 138 -0.21 1.46 11.39
N GLU A 139 -0.53 0.64 12.39
CA GLU A 139 0.46 -0.02 13.26
C GLU A 139 1.36 -1.00 12.51
N ARG A 140 0.83 -1.65 11.46
CA ARG A 140 1.54 -2.60 10.61
C ARG A 140 1.45 -2.13 9.16
N GLU A 141 2.60 -2.02 8.51
CA GLU A 141 2.73 -1.43 7.17
C GLU A 141 3.63 -2.29 6.28
N GLU A 142 3.32 -2.35 4.99
CA GLU A 142 4.20 -2.98 4.01
C GLU A 142 5.31 -1.99 3.60
N ALA A 143 6.58 -2.41 3.67
CA ALA A 143 7.69 -1.64 3.14
C ALA A 143 8.08 -2.22 1.78
N ILE A 144 8.04 -1.38 0.74
CA ILE A 144 8.39 -1.79 -0.62
C ILE A 144 9.84 -1.48 -0.97
N GLN A 145 10.46 -0.56 -0.22
CA GLN A 145 11.89 -0.27 -0.29
C GLN A 145 12.39 0.13 1.10
N LEU A 146 13.60 -0.32 1.43
CA LEU A 146 14.34 0.07 2.63
C LEU A 146 15.68 0.67 2.21
N GLU A 147 16.01 1.83 2.75
CA GLU A 147 17.31 2.47 2.63
C GLU A 147 17.97 2.53 4.01
N PHE A 148 19.23 2.13 4.10
CA PHE A 148 20.01 2.03 5.32
C PHE A 148 21.02 3.17 5.37
N PHE A 149 21.23 3.76 6.55
CA PHE A 149 22.15 4.89 6.74
C PHE A 149 23.35 4.53 7.61
N ASP A 150 24.47 5.22 7.40
CA ASP A 150 25.74 5.04 8.14
C ASP A 150 25.74 5.61 9.56
N GLY A 151 24.67 5.42 10.34
CA GLY A 151 24.56 5.92 11.71
C GLY A 151 24.52 7.45 11.87
N THR A 152 24.87 8.21 10.82
CA THR A 152 24.84 9.68 10.80
C THR A 152 23.58 10.26 10.16
N ASP A 153 22.69 9.42 9.60
CA ASP A 153 21.52 9.81 8.78
C ASP A 153 21.84 10.67 7.54
N VAL A 154 23.13 10.80 7.19
CA VAL A 154 23.56 11.61 6.04
C VAL A 154 23.72 10.75 4.80
N ARG A 155 24.35 9.59 4.92
CA ARG A 155 24.71 8.76 3.76
C ARG A 155 23.97 7.45 3.75
N VAL A 156 23.36 7.15 2.60
CA VAL A 156 22.78 5.83 2.32
C VAL A 156 23.91 4.84 2.05
N VAL A 157 23.98 3.76 2.84
CA VAL A 157 24.94 2.66 2.70
C VAL A 157 24.39 1.48 1.92
N GLY A 158 23.07 1.38 1.80
CA GLY A 158 22.44 0.33 1.02
C GLY A 158 20.95 0.56 0.81
N THR A 159 20.45 -0.02 -0.28
CA THR A 159 19.03 -0.02 -0.63
C THR A 159 18.59 -1.46 -0.89
N ARG A 160 17.41 -1.83 -0.40
CA ARG A 160 16.77 -3.13 -0.66
C ARG A 160 15.34 -2.88 -1.13
N ARG A 161 14.93 -3.62 -2.15
CA ARG A 161 13.59 -3.53 -2.74
C ARG A 161 12.83 -4.83 -2.47
N SER A 162 11.56 -4.67 -2.14
CA SER A 162 10.63 -5.78 -2.00
C SER A 162 10.35 -6.40 -3.38
N VAL A 163 9.95 -7.65 -3.41
CA VAL A 163 9.51 -8.35 -4.63
C VAL A 163 8.38 -7.60 -5.36
N ASN A 164 7.56 -6.85 -4.62
CA ASN A 164 6.43 -6.11 -5.16
C ASN A 164 6.80 -4.70 -5.65
N TYR A 165 8.07 -4.29 -5.61
CA TYR A 165 8.50 -2.91 -5.89
C TYR A 165 8.03 -2.39 -7.26
N GLU A 166 8.09 -3.22 -8.30
CA GLU A 166 7.73 -2.85 -9.68
C GLU A 166 6.24 -2.52 -9.85
N LEU A 167 5.36 -3.07 -8.99
CA LEU A 167 3.94 -2.74 -9.00
C LEU A 167 3.68 -1.26 -8.67
N TYR A 168 4.60 -0.63 -7.93
CA TYR A 168 4.46 0.74 -7.46
C TYR A 168 5.25 1.78 -8.28
N GLN A 169 5.92 1.36 -9.36
CA GLN A 169 6.64 2.26 -10.27
C GLN A 169 5.75 2.82 -11.41
N LYS A 170 4.58 2.21 -11.64
CA LYS A 170 3.62 2.57 -12.68
C LYS A 170 2.56 3.55 -12.16
#